data_AF-A0A7K8GCW4-F1
#
_entry.id   AF-A0A7K8GCW4-F1
#
_cell.length_a   1.000
_cell.length_b   1.000
_cell.length_c   1.000
_cell.angle_alpha   90.00
_cell.angle_beta   90.00
_cell.angle_gamma   90.00
#
_symmetry.space_group_name_H-M   'P 1'
#
loop_
_entity.id
_entity.type
_entity.pdbx_description
1 polymer ?
#
loop_
_entity_poly.entity_id
_entity_poly.type
_entity_poly.pdbx_seq_one_letter_code
_entity_poly.pdbx_strand_id
1 'polypeptide(L)'
;VLKDTLEKRGALAEIKARIRAEVFNALDDQSEPRPTLSRENLLINELIREYLEYNKYKYTASVLTAESGQPELPLDRQFLAKELNIVEDASGKSVPLLYGILSHFLHGGKEESTQNVLPKVSLLNYPKQNLGKPPAERNQK
;
A
#
# COMPACT_ATOMS: atom_id res chain seq x y z
N VAL A 1 -26.79 -8.51 12.70
CA VAL A 1 -26.25 -8.44 14.09
C VAL A 1 -24.91 -9.15 14.24
N LEU A 2 -24.80 -10.47 14.06
CA LEU A 2 -23.52 -11.19 14.25
C LEU A 2 -22.47 -10.79 13.20
N LYS A 3 -22.85 -10.75 11.92
CA LYS A 3 -22.02 -10.25 10.81
C LYS A 3 -21.49 -8.85 11.11
N ASP A 4 -22.37 -7.91 11.44
CA ASP A 4 -22.00 -6.50 11.72
C ASP A 4 -21.07 -6.39 12.94
N THR A 5 -21.23 -7.28 13.92
CA THR A 5 -20.36 -7.34 15.10
C THR A 5 -18.96 -7.85 14.74
N LEU A 6 -18.87 -8.89 13.90
CA LEU A 6 -17.60 -9.42 13.40
C LEU A 6 -16.91 -8.42 12.46
N GLU A 7 -17.68 -7.66 11.68
CA GLU A 7 -17.18 -6.57 10.82
C GLU A 7 -16.59 -5.43 11.65
N LYS A 8 -17.31 -4.93 12.66
CA LYS A 8 -16.83 -3.85 13.55
C LYS A 8 -15.59 -4.23 14.34
N ARG A 9 -15.46 -5.51 14.71
CA ARG A 9 -14.28 -6.03 15.43
C ARG A 9 -13.11 -6.37 14.50
N GLY A 10 -13.27 -6.26 13.17
CA GLY A 10 -12.26 -6.64 12.19
C GLY A 10 -12.10 -8.15 11.98
N ALA A 11 -12.67 -8.99 12.84
CA ALA A 11 -12.60 -10.44 12.76
C ALA A 11 -13.15 -10.99 11.43
N LEU A 12 -14.20 -10.38 10.87
CA LEU A 12 -14.72 -10.81 9.57
C LEU A 12 -13.74 -10.53 8.43
N ALA A 13 -12.99 -9.42 8.50
CA ALA A 13 -11.99 -9.07 7.51
C ALA A 13 -10.78 -10.02 7.58
N GLU A 14 -10.36 -10.38 8.78
CA GLU A 14 -9.32 -11.40 9.01
C GLU A 14 -9.71 -12.76 8.41
N ILE A 15 -10.92 -13.24 8.73
CA ILE A 15 -11.41 -14.52 8.24
C ILE A 15 -11.49 -14.51 6.71
N LYS A 16 -11.99 -13.43 6.10
CA LYS A 16 -12.03 -13.29 4.63
C LYS A 16 -10.65 -13.28 4.02
N ALA A 17 -9.68 -12.60 4.64
CA ALA A 17 -8.29 -12.57 4.17
C ALA A 17 -7.66 -13.97 4.21
N ARG A 18 -7.83 -14.70 5.31
CA ARG A 18 -7.36 -16.08 5.45
C ARG A 18 -8.01 -17.02 4.43
N ILE A 19 -9.32 -16.90 4.21
CA ILE A 19 -10.02 -17.67 3.17
C ILE A 19 -9.46 -17.34 1.79
N ARG A 20 -9.19 -16.07 1.46
CA ARG A 20 -8.59 -15.71 0.17
C ARG A 20 -7.22 -16.35 -0.02
N ALA A 21 -6.36 -16.28 0.98
CA ALA A 21 -5.05 -16.93 0.93
C ALA A 21 -5.16 -18.44 0.76
N GLU A 22 -6.06 -19.09 1.52
CA GLU A 22 -6.26 -20.55 1.44
C GLU A 22 -6.87 -20.98 0.10
N VAL A 23 -7.85 -20.24 -0.42
CA VAL A 23 -8.46 -20.49 -1.73
C VAL A 23 -7.43 -20.27 -2.83
N PHE A 24 -6.61 -19.24 -2.73
CA PHE A 24 -5.50 -19.02 -3.67
C PHE A 24 -4.55 -20.22 -3.65
N ASN A 25 -4.07 -20.64 -2.47
CA ASN A 25 -3.21 -21.81 -2.32
C ASN A 25 -3.84 -23.11 -2.87
N ALA A 26 -5.15 -23.31 -2.68
CA ALA A 26 -5.85 -24.51 -3.12
C ALA A 26 -6.16 -24.53 -4.63
N LEU A 27 -6.28 -23.36 -5.26
CA LEU A 27 -6.45 -23.21 -6.71
C LEU A 27 -5.13 -23.10 -7.46
N ASP A 28 -4.02 -22.83 -6.76
CA ASP A 28 -2.68 -22.73 -7.32
C ASP A 28 -2.26 -24.10 -7.89
N ASP A 29 -2.31 -24.23 -9.21
CA ASP A 29 -1.84 -25.40 -9.94
C ASP A 29 -0.33 -25.49 -9.72
N GLN A 30 0.11 -26.39 -8.83
CA GLN A 30 1.51 -26.56 -8.41
C GLN A 30 2.46 -26.90 -9.58
N SER A 31 1.92 -27.06 -10.79
CA SER A 31 2.67 -27.23 -12.04
C SER A 31 3.21 -25.91 -12.61
N GLU A 32 2.63 -24.76 -12.27
CA GLU A 32 3.18 -23.44 -12.67
C GLU A 32 4.20 -22.96 -11.63
N PRO A 33 5.48 -22.76 -12.00
CA PRO A 33 6.46 -22.24 -11.07
C PRO A 33 6.06 -20.82 -10.67
N ARG A 34 5.92 -20.59 -9.36
CA ARG A 34 5.64 -19.26 -8.80
C ARG A 34 6.56 -18.23 -9.46
N PRO A 35 6.03 -17.11 -10.00
CA PRO A 35 6.86 -16.09 -10.62
C PRO A 35 7.97 -15.69 -9.67
N THR A 36 9.22 -15.75 -10.13
CA THR A 36 10.36 -15.38 -9.28
C THR A 36 10.21 -13.93 -8.85
N LEU A 37 10.19 -13.68 -7.54
CA LEU A 37 10.11 -12.34 -6.99
C LEU A 37 11.38 -11.55 -7.39
N SER A 38 11.24 -10.69 -8.39
CA SER A 38 12.33 -9.81 -8.83
C SER A 38 12.69 -8.80 -7.74
N ARG A 39 13.92 -8.29 -7.78
CA ARG A 39 14.36 -7.22 -6.86
C ARG A 39 13.44 -6.00 -6.94
N GLU A 40 12.96 -5.64 -8.13
CA GLU A 40 12.03 -4.52 -8.33
C GLU A 40 10.67 -4.79 -7.67
N ASN A 41 10.11 -5.98 -7.89
CA ASN A 41 8.84 -6.37 -7.26
C ASN A 41 8.97 -6.44 -5.74
N LEU A 42 10.11 -6.90 -5.20
CA LEU A 42 10.37 -6.86 -3.76
C LEU A 42 10.34 -5.42 -3.23
N LEU A 43 11.05 -4.49 -3.87
CA LEU A 43 11.05 -3.08 -3.45
C LEU A 43 9.66 -2.46 -3.51
N ILE A 44 8.91 -2.70 -4.61
CA ILE A 44 7.53 -2.23 -4.76
C ILE A 44 6.64 -2.80 -3.64
N ASN A 45 6.75 -4.09 -3.37
CA ASN A 45 5.94 -4.75 -2.36
C ASN A 45 6.28 -4.28 -0.95
N GLU A 46 7.53 -3.98 -0.64
CA GLU A 46 7.91 -3.39 0.66
C GLU A 46 7.36 -1.96 0.81
N LEU A 47 7.42 -1.15 -0.24
CA LEU A 47 6.78 0.17 -0.25
C LEU A 47 5.27 0.08 0.00
N ILE A 48 4.59 -0.86 -0.65
CA ILE A 48 3.16 -1.12 -0.45
C ILE A 48 2.90 -1.62 0.97
N ARG A 49 3.68 -2.58 1.47
CA ARG A 49 3.56 -3.12 2.83
C ARG A 49 3.66 -2.00 3.86
N GLU A 50 4.68 -1.15 3.76
CA GLU A 50 4.86 -0.01 4.66
C GLU A 50 3.64 0.93 4.65
N TYR A 51 3.10 1.24 3.47
CA TYR A 51 1.87 2.04 3.32
C TYR A 51 0.66 1.38 3.99
N LEU A 52 0.46 0.08 3.77
CA LEU A 52 -0.65 -0.68 4.34
C LEU A 52 -0.55 -0.72 5.87
N GLU A 53 0.64 -0.96 6.43
CA GLU A 53 0.86 -1.00 7.87
C GLU A 53 0.63 0.36 8.54
N TYR A 54 1.11 1.44 7.92
CA TYR A 54 0.90 2.80 8.38
C TYR A 54 -0.59 3.14 8.47
N ASN A 55 -1.35 2.81 7.42
CA ASN A 55 -2.80 3.06 7.32
C ASN A 55 -3.67 2.00 8.03
N LYS A 56 -3.06 1.07 8.78
CA LYS A 56 -3.74 0.02 9.56
C LYS A 56 -4.51 -1.01 8.72
N TYR A 57 -4.11 -1.24 7.48
CA TYR A 57 -4.66 -2.26 6.59
C TYR A 57 -4.00 -3.64 6.82
N LYS A 58 -3.97 -4.09 8.08
CA LYS A 58 -3.21 -5.28 8.52
C LYS A 58 -3.57 -6.55 7.77
N TYR A 59 -4.86 -6.77 7.50
CA TYR A 59 -5.32 -7.98 6.81
C TYR A 59 -4.89 -8.00 5.34
N THR A 60 -4.88 -6.85 4.68
CA THR A 60 -4.39 -6.72 3.29
C THR A 60 -2.88 -6.96 3.22
N ALA A 61 -2.12 -6.42 4.18
CA ALA A 61 -0.67 -6.63 4.24
C ALA A 61 -0.30 -8.11 4.44
N SER A 62 -1.08 -8.84 5.24
CA SER A 62 -0.92 -10.29 5.45
C SER A 62 -1.18 -11.07 4.16
N VAL A 63 -2.24 -10.75 3.43
CA VAL A 63 -2.54 -11.39 2.14
C VAL A 63 -1.46 -11.09 1.11
N LEU A 64 -1.03 -9.83 0.99
CA LEU A 64 0.06 -9.42 0.08
C LEU A 64 1.33 -10.23 0.35
N THR A 65 1.71 -10.40 1.62
CA THR A 65 2.92 -11.16 2.01
C THR A 65 2.81 -12.63 1.65
N ALA A 66 1.63 -13.24 1.85
CA ALA A 66 1.38 -14.63 1.50
C ALA A 66 1.37 -14.87 -0.02
N GLU A 67 0.76 -13.95 -0.78
CA GLU A 67 0.61 -14.05 -2.23
C GLU A 67 1.92 -13.75 -2.97
N SER A 68 2.71 -12.78 -2.51
CA SER A 68 3.93 -12.34 -3.20
C SER A 68 5.14 -13.24 -2.97
N GLY A 69 5.10 -14.09 -1.94
CA GLY A 69 6.25 -14.88 -1.49
C GLY A 69 7.40 -14.02 -0.95
N GLN A 70 7.15 -12.74 -0.60
CA GLN A 70 8.17 -11.88 -0.01
C GLN A 70 8.43 -12.25 1.46
N PRO A 71 9.61 -11.96 2.03
CA PRO A 71 9.92 -12.30 3.42
C PRO A 71 8.90 -11.76 4.42
N GLU A 72 8.58 -12.52 5.47
CA GLU A 72 7.68 -12.07 6.53
C GLU A 72 8.27 -10.89 7.32
N LEU A 73 9.60 -10.90 7.52
CA LEU A 73 10.30 -9.78 8.13
C LEU A 73 10.38 -8.63 7.10
N PRO A 74 9.88 -7.43 7.43
CA PRO A 74 10.00 -6.26 6.55
C PRO A 74 11.46 -5.90 6.30
N LEU A 75 11.75 -5.35 5.11
CA LEU A 75 13.06 -4.78 4.86
C LEU A 75 13.28 -3.52 5.70
N ASP A 76 14.55 -3.31 6.05
CA ASP A 76 14.95 -2.10 6.77
C ASP A 76 14.65 -0.85 5.92
N ARG A 77 14.07 0.15 6.56
CA ARG A 77 13.63 1.35 5.87
C ARG A 77 14.81 2.16 5.31
N GLN A 78 15.91 2.23 6.04
CA GLN A 78 17.11 2.93 5.59
C GLN A 78 17.72 2.21 4.38
N PHE A 79 17.65 0.88 4.35
CA PHE A 79 17.97 0.10 3.16
C PHE A 79 17.06 0.48 1.97
N LEU A 80 15.73 0.51 2.14
CA LEU A 80 14.79 0.91 1.08
C LEU A 80 15.05 2.33 0.56
N ALA A 81 15.23 3.30 1.47
CA ALA A 81 15.50 4.68 1.12
C ALA A 81 16.81 4.81 0.31
N LYS A 82 17.86 4.10 0.73
CA LYS A 82 19.13 4.05 0.01
C LYS A 82 18.99 3.41 -1.37
N GLU A 83 18.31 2.28 -1.47
CA GLU A 83 18.14 1.54 -2.72
C GLU A 83 17.35 2.33 -3.77
N LEU A 84 16.41 3.18 -3.30
CA LEU A 84 15.58 4.06 -4.11
C LEU A 84 16.18 5.46 -4.31
N ASN A 85 17.37 5.74 -3.77
CA ASN A 85 18.01 7.06 -3.76
C ASN A 85 17.12 8.18 -3.19
N ILE A 86 16.33 7.87 -2.17
CA ILE A 86 15.45 8.80 -1.46
C ILE A 86 16.23 9.39 -0.28
N VAL A 87 16.31 10.73 -0.24
CA VAL A 87 16.87 11.45 0.91
C VAL A 87 15.74 11.81 1.86
N GLU A 88 15.68 11.13 3.00
CA GLU A 88 14.68 11.41 4.03
C GLU A 88 15.07 12.63 4.87
N ASP A 89 14.18 13.61 4.95
CA ASP A 89 14.30 14.69 5.94
C ASP A 89 13.76 14.24 7.31
N ALA A 90 13.91 15.08 8.34
CA ALA A 90 13.46 14.73 9.69
C ALA A 90 11.95 14.44 9.79
N SER A 91 11.13 14.98 8.87
CA SER A 91 9.69 14.72 8.77
C SER A 91 9.37 13.42 8.02
N GLY A 92 10.17 13.05 7.01
CA GLY A 92 9.98 11.88 6.17
C GLY A 92 9.94 10.58 6.95
N LYS A 93 10.69 10.49 8.06
CA LYS A 93 10.71 9.33 8.96
C LYS A 93 9.36 9.00 9.63
N SER A 94 8.41 9.93 9.60
CA SER A 94 7.09 9.78 10.26
C SER A 94 5.99 9.25 9.33
N VAL A 95 6.25 9.15 8.03
CA VAL A 95 5.28 8.70 7.01
C VAL A 95 5.93 7.67 6.07
N PRO A 96 5.16 6.80 5.41
CA PRO A 96 5.72 5.84 4.44
C PRO A 96 6.48 6.54 3.30
N LEU A 97 7.52 5.90 2.78
CA LEU A 97 8.34 6.39 1.67
C LEU A 97 7.48 6.72 0.44
N LEU A 98 6.40 5.97 0.20
CA LEU A 98 5.44 6.25 -0.88
C LEU A 98 4.83 7.65 -0.81
N TYR A 99 4.60 8.20 0.38
CA TYR A 99 4.10 9.58 0.50
C TYR A 99 5.17 10.59 0.08
N GLY A 100 6.44 10.32 0.40
CA GLY A 100 7.57 11.12 -0.04
C GLY A 100 7.73 11.13 -1.55
N ILE A 101 7.66 9.95 -2.17
CA ILE A 101 7.70 9.77 -3.62
C ILE A 101 6.55 10.53 -4.28
N LEU A 102 5.32 10.37 -3.78
CA LEU A 102 4.15 11.07 -4.31
C LEU A 102 4.31 12.59 -4.20
N SER A 103 4.74 13.09 -3.04
CA SER A 103 4.96 14.52 -2.82
C SER A 103 6.00 15.09 -3.78
N HIS A 104 7.09 14.37 -4.00
CA HIS A 104 8.14 14.75 -4.95
C HIS A 104 7.57 14.93 -6.36
N PHE A 105 6.77 13.99 -6.87
CA PHE A 105 6.21 14.11 -8.21
C PHE A 105 5.08 15.15 -8.33
N LEU A 106 4.31 15.39 -7.26
CA LEU A 106 3.25 16.40 -7.26
C LEU A 106 3.77 17.85 -7.16
N HIS A 107 4.90 18.06 -6.47
CA HIS A 107 5.44 19.40 -6.19
C HIS A 107 6.75 19.70 -6.93
N GLY A 108 7.47 18.67 -7.40
CA GLY A 108 8.77 18.78 -8.06
C GLY A 108 8.75 19.36 -9.48
N GLY A 109 7.58 19.69 -10.03
CA GLY A 109 7.46 20.40 -11.30
C GLY A 109 7.71 21.91 -11.21
N LYS A 110 8.12 22.45 -10.05
CA LYS A 110 8.23 23.91 -9.85
C LYS A 110 9.64 24.48 -9.69
N GLU A 111 10.67 23.72 -9.38
CA GLU A 111 12.04 24.29 -9.32
C GLU A 111 13.07 23.29 -9.83
N GLU A 112 13.68 23.63 -10.97
CA GLU A 112 14.97 23.09 -11.39
C GLU A 112 16.06 23.56 -10.41
N SER A 113 17.02 22.67 -10.18
CA SER A 113 18.35 22.87 -9.60
C SER A 113 18.52 22.73 -8.07
N THR A 114 19.31 21.69 -7.75
CA THR A 114 20.07 21.44 -6.51
C THR A 114 19.37 20.75 -5.34
N GLN A 115 19.72 19.46 -5.20
CA GLN A 115 19.54 18.57 -4.04
C GLN A 115 18.10 18.12 -3.77
N ASN A 116 17.86 16.82 -3.97
CA ASN A 116 16.62 16.09 -3.71
C ASN A 116 16.28 16.13 -2.21
N VAL A 117 15.79 17.26 -1.70
CA VAL A 117 15.31 17.39 -0.34
C VAL A 117 13.79 17.25 -0.36
N LEU A 118 13.27 16.28 0.39
CA LEU A 118 11.83 16.10 0.57
C LEU A 118 11.19 17.40 1.10
N PRO A 119 10.11 17.92 0.48
CA PRO A 119 9.42 19.09 1.02
C PRO A 119 8.51 18.71 2.20
N LYS A 120 8.58 19.51 3.26
CA LYS A 120 7.65 19.50 4.40
C LYS A 120 6.21 19.74 3.93
N VAL A 121 5.35 18.72 3.98
CA VAL A 121 3.91 18.92 3.85
C VAL A 121 3.17 18.13 4.94
N SER A 122 2.39 18.83 5.76
CA SER A 122 1.41 18.24 6.65
C SER A 122 0.26 17.65 5.82
N LEU A 123 0.29 16.33 5.61
CA LEU A 123 -0.67 15.60 4.77
C LEU A 123 -2.07 15.39 5.41
N LEU A 124 -2.35 16.04 6.54
CA LEU A 124 -3.62 15.92 7.27
C LEU A 124 -4.77 16.79 6.72
N ASN A 125 -4.50 17.68 5.75
CA ASN A 125 -5.54 18.52 5.14
C ASN A 125 -5.76 18.17 3.66
N TYR A 126 -6.38 17.02 3.39
CA TYR A 126 -7.08 16.83 2.12
C TYR A 126 -8.56 17.20 2.30
N PRO A 127 -9.09 18.23 1.60
CA PRO A 127 -10.52 18.48 1.58
C PRO A 127 -11.21 17.32 0.85
N LYS A 128 -12.19 16.70 1.51
CA LYS A 128 -13.10 15.73 0.90
C LYS A 128 -13.90 16.44 -0.20
N GLN A 129 -13.46 16.39 -1.44
CA GLN A 129 -14.29 16.79 -2.58
C GLN A 129 -14.49 15.62 -3.54
N ASN A 130 -15.69 15.05 -3.42
CA ASN A 130 -16.52 14.48 -4.48
C ASN A 130 -15.95 13.31 -5.30
N LEU A 131 -15.97 12.12 -4.69
CA LEU A 131 -16.04 10.87 -5.44
C LEU A 131 -17.51 10.51 -5.70
N GLY A 132 -17.92 10.63 -6.98
CA GLY A 132 -19.00 9.86 -7.60
C GLY A 132 -20.44 10.23 -7.25
N LYS A 133 -21.10 11.05 -8.08
CA LYS A 133 -22.54 10.88 -8.30
C LYS A 133 -22.73 9.74 -9.31
N PRO A 134 -23.53 8.70 -9.01
CA PRO A 134 -23.91 7.71 -10.02
C PRO A 134 -24.85 8.35 -11.06
N PRO A 135 -24.80 7.93 -12.34
CA PRO A 135 -25.71 8.42 -13.35
C PRO A 135 -27.13 7.95 -13.05
N ALA A 136 -28.05 8.90 -13.00
CA ALA A 136 -29.48 8.68 -12.78
C ALA A 136 -30.06 7.79 -13.89
N GLU A 137 -30.91 6.84 -13.47
CA GLU A 137 -31.70 5.95 -14.31
C GLU A 137 -32.45 6.73 -15.41
N ARG A 138 -32.17 6.36 -16.66
CA ARG A 138 -32.90 6.85 -17.82
C ARG A 138 -34.25 6.14 -17.86
N ASN A 139 -35.29 6.90 -17.52
CA ASN A 139 -36.71 6.53 -17.64
C ASN A 139 -37.02 5.75 -18.92
N GLN A 140 -37.63 4.57 -18.75
CA GLN A 140 -38.48 3.95 -19.77
C GLN A 140 -39.87 4.57 -19.68
N LYS A 141 -40.33 5.15 -20.79
CA LYS A 141 -41.73 5.21 -21.21
C LYS A 141 -41.77 4.88 -22.68
#